data_AF-A0A1H8JGA2-F1
#
_entry.id   AF-A0A1H8JGA2-F1
#
_cell.length_a   1.000
_cell.length_b   1.000
_cell.length_c   1.000
_cell.angle_alpha   90.00
_cell.angle_beta   90.00
_cell.angle_gamma   90.00
#
_symmetry.space_group_name_H-M   'P 1'
#
loop_
_entity.id
_entity.type
_entity.pdbx_description
1 polymer ?
#
loop_
_entity_poly.entity_id
_entity_poly.type
_entity_poly.pdbx_seq_one_letter_code
_entity_poly.pdbx_strand_id
1 'polypeptide(L)'
;MKAKTTALMLADLGVLKSHSRPHTSNDNPFSEAHFKTLKYQPEFPKRFETIDEAHAFCRRFFTWYNEEHHHAGIGLMTPDQIHFGQAKAIYAARQETLDTAFLNTPERFVRKPPKPPHIPTAVWINPPKQTE
;
A
#
# COMPACT_ATOMS: atom_id res chain seq x y z
N MET A 1 14.88 -34.94 -8.08
CA MET A 1 14.29 -34.44 -6.82
C MET A 1 12.83 -34.08 -7.04
N LYS A 2 11.91 -34.45 -6.15
CA LYS A 2 10.53 -33.94 -6.15
C LYS A 2 10.45 -32.78 -5.16
N ALA A 3 9.89 -31.65 -5.60
CA ALA A 3 9.59 -30.55 -4.69
C ALA A 3 8.49 -30.98 -3.70
N LYS A 4 8.56 -30.45 -2.48
CA LYS A 4 7.49 -30.56 -1.48
C LYS A 4 6.24 -29.86 -2.02
N THR A 5 5.05 -30.36 -1.66
CA THR A 5 3.81 -29.68 -2.06
C THR A 5 3.72 -28.32 -1.37
N THR A 6 3.15 -27.32 -2.03
CA THR A 6 2.97 -25.96 -1.47
C THR A 6 2.24 -26.01 -0.13
N ALA A 7 1.23 -26.88 0.01
CA ALA A 7 0.48 -27.04 1.24
C ALA A 7 1.35 -27.47 2.43
N LEU A 8 2.29 -28.41 2.21
CA LEU A 8 3.18 -28.85 3.28
C LEU A 8 4.29 -27.82 3.54
N MET A 9 4.75 -27.08 2.53
CA MET A 9 5.69 -25.97 2.73
C MET A 9 5.08 -24.86 3.59
N LEU A 10 3.83 -24.48 3.33
CA LEU A 10 3.13 -23.46 4.13
C LEU A 10 2.93 -23.93 5.58
N ALA A 11 2.65 -25.22 5.78
CA ALA A 11 2.54 -25.80 7.11
C ALA A 11 3.86 -25.73 7.88
N ASP A 12 4.99 -26.06 7.24
CA ASP A 12 6.32 -25.93 7.86
C ASP A 12 6.63 -24.47 8.27
N LEU A 13 6.21 -23.51 7.45
CA LEU A 13 6.41 -22.08 7.69
C LEU A 13 5.40 -21.49 8.69
N GLY A 14 4.46 -22.29 9.21
CA GLY A 14 3.40 -21.81 10.10
C GLY A 14 2.39 -20.88 9.42
N VAL A 15 2.31 -20.88 8.08
CA VAL A 15 1.42 -20.01 7.32
C VAL A 15 0.04 -20.66 7.18
N LEU A 16 -0.97 -20.02 7.76
CA LEU A 16 -2.37 -20.44 7.60
C LEU A 16 -2.84 -20.14 6.17
N LYS A 17 -3.51 -21.12 5.57
CA LYS A 17 -4.11 -20.97 4.23
C LYS A 17 -5.51 -20.40 4.34
N SER A 18 -5.77 -19.31 3.63
CA SER A 18 -7.12 -18.86 3.31
C SER A 18 -7.40 -19.11 1.82
N HIS A 19 -8.64 -19.47 1.50
CA HIS A 19 -9.08 -19.69 0.12
C HIS A 19 -10.23 -18.75 -0.18
N SER A 20 -10.12 -18.01 -1.29
CA SER A 20 -11.23 -17.26 -1.88
C SER A 20 -12.29 -18.22 -2.41
N ARG A 21 -13.53 -17.75 -2.50
CA ARG A 21 -14.61 -18.54 -3.12
C ARG A 21 -14.32 -18.71 -4.61
N PRO A 22 -14.65 -19.89 -5.18
CA PRO A 22 -14.52 -20.09 -6.63
C PRO A 22 -15.25 -18.99 -7.41
N HIS A 23 -14.62 -18.50 -8.47
CA HIS A 23 -15.18 -17.49 -9.39
C HIS A 23 -15.60 -16.16 -8.75
N THR A 24 -15.02 -15.79 -7.60
CA THR A 24 -15.38 -14.56 -6.90
C THR A 24 -14.20 -13.59 -6.85
N SER A 25 -14.09 -12.71 -7.85
CA SER A 25 -12.95 -11.79 -8.04
C SER A 25 -12.76 -10.80 -6.87
N ASN A 26 -13.86 -10.35 -6.28
CA ASN A 26 -13.83 -9.40 -5.18
C ASN A 26 -13.41 -10.00 -3.82
N ASP A 27 -13.05 -11.29 -3.76
CA ASP A 27 -12.43 -11.89 -2.57
C ASP A 27 -10.92 -11.59 -2.48
N ASN A 28 -10.30 -10.99 -3.51
CA ASN A 28 -8.91 -10.51 -3.46
C ASN A 28 -8.73 -9.08 -4.04
N PRO A 29 -9.51 -8.10 -3.55
CA PRO A 29 -9.54 -6.76 -4.16
C PRO A 29 -8.21 -6.02 -4.01
N PHE A 30 -7.40 -6.34 -2.99
CA PHE A 30 -6.09 -5.72 -2.79
C PHE A 30 -5.08 -6.13 -3.87
N SER A 31 -4.97 -7.41 -4.22
CA SER A 31 -4.09 -7.82 -5.31
C SER A 31 -4.59 -7.30 -6.66
N GLU A 32 -5.91 -7.28 -6.90
CA GLU A 32 -6.47 -6.74 -8.14
C GLU A 32 -6.18 -5.23 -8.30
N ALA A 33 -6.39 -4.46 -7.23
CA ALA A 33 -6.04 -3.04 -7.20
C ALA A 33 -4.55 -2.82 -7.47
N HIS A 34 -3.69 -3.63 -6.85
CA HIS A 34 -2.25 -3.54 -7.08
C HIS A 34 -1.86 -3.86 -8.54
N PHE A 35 -2.43 -4.91 -9.14
CA PHE A 35 -2.20 -5.21 -10.55
C PHE A 35 -2.69 -4.11 -11.48
N LYS A 36 -3.81 -3.46 -11.15
CA LYS A 36 -4.26 -2.28 -11.88
C LYS A 36 -3.23 -1.15 -11.76
N THR A 37 -2.76 -0.83 -10.56
CA THR A 37 -1.74 0.22 -10.37
C THR A 37 -0.47 -0.04 -11.18
N LEU A 38 0.04 -1.28 -11.16
CA LEU A 38 1.19 -1.69 -11.98
C LEU A 38 0.96 -1.43 -13.47
N LYS A 39 -0.18 -1.89 -14.00
CA LYS A 39 -0.49 -1.81 -15.44
C LYS A 39 -0.84 -0.41 -15.95
N TYR A 40 -1.32 0.45 -15.06
CA TYR A 40 -1.71 1.83 -15.41
C TYR A 40 -0.56 2.83 -15.21
N GLN A 41 0.59 2.38 -14.70
CA GLN A 41 1.77 3.22 -14.62
C GLN A 41 2.26 3.58 -16.05
N PRO A 42 2.64 4.83 -16.33
CA PRO A 42 2.91 5.30 -17.69
C PRO A 42 4.01 4.55 -18.47
N GLU A 43 4.99 3.96 -17.79
CA GLU A 43 6.10 3.21 -18.38
C GLU A 43 5.77 1.72 -18.55
N PHE A 44 4.60 1.25 -18.10
CA PHE A 44 4.19 -0.13 -18.29
C PHE A 44 4.04 -0.43 -19.80
N PRO A 45 4.82 -1.37 -20.35
CA PRO A 45 4.82 -1.58 -21.79
C PRO A 45 3.58 -2.34 -22.25
N LYS A 46 3.24 -2.21 -23.54
CA LYS A 46 2.15 -3.00 -24.15
C LYS A 46 2.43 -4.51 -24.07
N ARG A 47 3.71 -4.89 -24.13
CA ARG A 47 4.23 -6.25 -23.95
C ARG A 47 5.69 -6.19 -23.53
N PHE A 48 6.15 -7.20 -22.80
CA PHE A 48 7.58 -7.45 -22.57
C PHE A 48 8.07 -8.39 -23.66
N GLU A 49 9.23 -8.12 -24.25
CA GLU A 49 9.80 -9.00 -25.30
C GLU A 49 10.53 -10.19 -24.66
N THR A 50 11.04 -10.03 -23.43
CA THR A 50 11.70 -11.08 -22.66
C THR A 50 11.28 -11.11 -21.19
N ILE A 51 11.54 -12.25 -20.53
CA ILE A 51 11.33 -12.36 -19.08
C ILE A 51 12.26 -11.44 -18.29
N ASP A 52 13.48 -11.20 -18.78
CA ASP A 52 14.46 -10.34 -18.12
C ASP A 52 14.03 -8.88 -18.15
N GLU A 53 13.43 -8.42 -19.24
CA GLU A 53 12.79 -7.10 -19.32
C GLU A 53 11.65 -6.98 -18.30
N ALA A 54 10.79 -7.99 -18.19
CA ALA A 54 9.71 -8.01 -17.23
C ALA A 54 10.25 -7.95 -15.78
N HIS A 55 11.28 -8.73 -15.47
CA HIS A 55 11.93 -8.68 -14.16
C HIS A 55 12.57 -7.32 -13.87
N ALA A 56 13.29 -6.75 -14.83
CA ALA A 56 13.95 -5.45 -14.67
C ALA A 56 12.91 -4.34 -14.42
N PHE A 57 11.82 -4.33 -15.18
CA PHE A 57 10.71 -3.41 -14.97
C PHE A 57 10.08 -3.59 -13.59
N CYS A 58 9.68 -4.82 -13.24
CA CYS A 58 9.02 -5.10 -11.96
C CYS A 58 9.89 -4.70 -10.77
N ARG A 59 11.20 -4.98 -10.79
CA ARG A 59 12.11 -4.58 -9.70
C ARG A 59 12.09 -3.08 -9.47
N ARG A 60 12.26 -2.28 -10.54
CA ARG A 60 12.21 -0.82 -10.43
C ARG A 60 10.85 -0.33 -9.96
N PHE A 61 9.78 -0.88 -10.53
CA PHE A 61 8.42 -0.51 -10.14
C PHE A 61 8.16 -0.77 -8.66
N PHE A 62 8.52 -1.96 -8.14
CA PHE A 62 8.25 -2.32 -6.75
C PHE A 62 9.09 -1.50 -5.77
N THR A 63 10.35 -1.21 -6.08
CA THR A 63 11.16 -0.27 -5.28
C THR A 63 10.48 1.09 -5.22
N TRP A 64 10.15 1.69 -6.38
CA TRP A 64 9.45 2.97 -6.41
C TRP A 64 8.10 2.93 -5.67
N TYR A 65 7.29 1.90 -5.89
CA TYR A 65 5.96 1.77 -5.29
C TYR A 65 6.00 1.69 -3.76
N ASN A 66 6.99 0.95 -3.22
CA ASN A 66 7.12 0.68 -1.79
C ASN A 66 7.89 1.77 -1.03
N GLU A 67 8.91 2.36 -1.66
CA GLU A 67 9.88 3.21 -0.98
C GLU A 67 9.70 4.71 -1.29
N GLU A 68 9.13 5.06 -2.44
CA GLU A 68 9.10 6.45 -2.92
C GLU A 68 7.67 6.98 -3.14
N HIS A 69 6.78 6.16 -3.70
CA HIS A 69 5.45 6.58 -4.05
C HIS A 69 4.56 6.71 -2.82
N HIS A 70 4.09 7.93 -2.54
CA HIS A 70 3.21 8.20 -1.41
C HIS A 70 1.74 8.02 -1.82
N HIS A 71 1.01 7.21 -1.04
CA HIS A 71 -0.34 6.79 -1.37
C HIS A 71 -1.36 7.55 -0.53
N ALA A 72 -2.32 8.21 -1.18
CA ALA A 72 -3.39 8.95 -0.50
C ALA A 72 -4.22 8.06 0.45
N GLY A 73 -4.45 6.80 0.06
CA GLY A 73 -5.22 5.84 0.85
C GLY A 73 -4.60 5.44 2.18
N ILE A 74 -3.31 5.71 2.40
CA ILE A 74 -2.60 5.42 3.66
C ILE A 74 -1.98 6.67 4.27
N GLY A 75 -2.65 7.82 4.15
CA GLY A 75 -2.23 9.06 4.80
C GLY A 75 -1.03 9.72 4.13
N LEU A 76 -0.90 9.58 2.80
CA LEU A 76 0.29 9.96 2.04
C LEU A 76 1.56 9.31 2.62
N MET A 77 1.51 8.04 2.97
CA MET A 77 2.71 7.26 3.34
C MET A 77 3.14 6.37 2.18
N THR A 78 4.38 5.92 2.21
CA THR A 78 4.80 4.80 1.38
C THR A 78 4.43 3.47 2.06
N PRO A 79 4.25 2.37 1.31
CA PRO A 79 3.98 1.06 1.88
C PRO A 79 5.02 0.64 2.93
N ASP A 80 6.30 0.94 2.71
CA ASP A 80 7.37 0.63 3.66
C ASP A 80 7.24 1.40 4.97
N GLN A 81 6.88 2.68 4.89
CA GLN A 81 6.66 3.50 6.10
C GLN A 81 5.52 2.94 6.97
N ILE A 82 4.49 2.38 6.34
CA ILE A 82 3.42 1.66 7.05
C ILE A 82 3.94 0.33 7.60
N HIS A 83 4.59 -0.48 6.77
CA HIS A 83 5.05 -1.82 7.10
C HIS A 83 6.03 -1.83 8.29
N PHE A 84 6.99 -0.92 8.30
CA PHE A 84 7.98 -0.79 9.37
C PHE A 84 7.52 0.08 10.55
N GLY A 85 6.23 0.43 10.62
CA GLY A 85 5.66 1.14 11.78
C GLY A 85 6.10 2.60 11.94
N GLN A 86 6.64 3.22 10.89
CA GLN A 86 7.18 4.58 10.92
C GLN A 86 6.09 5.66 10.82
N ALA A 87 4.88 5.26 10.42
CA ALA A 87 3.78 6.17 10.10
C ALA A 87 3.47 7.20 11.20
N LYS A 88 3.49 6.81 12.48
CA LYS A 88 3.20 7.73 13.60
C LYS A 88 4.23 8.84 13.73
N ALA A 89 5.52 8.49 13.65
CA ALA A 89 6.60 9.47 13.75
C ALA A 89 6.58 10.45 12.57
N ILE A 90 6.35 9.94 11.36
CA ILE A 90 6.23 10.77 10.15
C ILE A 90 5.01 11.69 10.24
N TYR A 91 3.88 11.20 10.76
CA TYR A 91 2.68 12.02 10.98
C TYR A 91 2.96 13.19 11.93
N ALA A 92 3.63 12.92 13.06
CA ALA A 92 3.99 13.95 14.03
C ALA A 92 4.88 15.03 13.41
N ALA A 93 5.95 14.63 12.71
CA ALA A 93 6.85 15.56 12.01
C ALA A 93 6.12 16.40 10.94
N ARG A 94 5.15 15.82 10.23
CA ARG A 94 4.30 16.56 9.29
C ARG A 94 3.40 17.57 10.00
N GLN A 95 2.85 17.23 11.16
CA GLN A 95 2.03 18.16 11.93
C GLN A 95 2.87 19.35 12.41
N GLU A 96 4.08 19.13 12.93
CA GLU A 96 5.00 20.22 13.33
C GLU A 96 5.33 21.17 12.17
N THR A 97 5.56 20.61 10.97
CA THR A 97 5.82 21.39 9.75
C THR A 97 4.61 22.25 9.37
N LEU A 98 3.41 21.67 9.47
CA LEU A 98 2.15 22.34 9.18
C LEU A 98 1.81 23.43 10.21
N ASP A 99 2.10 23.18 11.49
CA ASP A 99 1.92 24.16 12.57
C ASP A 99 2.85 25.36 12.36
N THR A 100 4.12 25.10 12.02
CA THR A 100 5.10 26.15 11.69
C THR A 100 4.63 26.99 10.49
N ALA A 101 4.14 26.33 9.42
CA ALA A 101 3.61 27.03 8.25
C ALA A 101 2.38 27.88 8.59
N PHE A 102 1.50 27.39 9.47
CA PHE A 102 0.33 28.13 9.93
C PHE A 102 0.71 29.37 10.74
N LEU A 103 1.68 29.25 11.66
CA LEU A 103 2.15 30.38 12.46
C LEU A 103 2.80 31.48 11.61
N ASN A 104 3.49 31.12 10.53
CA ASN A 104 4.15 32.08 9.64
C ASN A 104 3.20 32.84 8.72
N THR A 105 2.09 32.24 8.29
CA THR A 105 1.18 32.81 7.29
C THR A 105 -0.27 32.33 7.52
N PRO A 106 -0.89 32.70 8.65
CA PRO A 106 -2.20 32.16 9.05
C PRO A 106 -3.31 32.48 8.06
N GLU A 107 -3.25 33.61 7.36
CA GLU A 107 -4.21 34.07 6.36
C GLU A 107 -4.29 33.16 5.12
N ARG A 108 -3.26 32.34 4.87
CA ARG A 108 -3.27 31.32 3.80
C ARG A 108 -4.18 30.13 4.15
N PHE A 109 -4.54 29.96 5.42
CA PHE A 109 -5.29 28.82 5.91
C PHE A 109 -6.72 29.21 6.30
N VAL A 110 -7.69 28.52 5.72
CA VAL A 110 -9.11 28.83 5.95
C VAL A 110 -9.54 28.35 7.33
N ARG A 111 -9.76 29.29 8.25
CA ARG A 111 -10.44 29.14 9.57
C ARG A 111 -9.72 28.28 10.62
N LYS A 112 -8.76 27.42 10.27
CA LYS A 112 -8.08 26.53 11.24
C LYS A 112 -6.69 26.09 10.78
N PRO A 113 -5.83 25.64 11.72
CA PRO A 113 -4.57 24.99 11.39
C PRO A 113 -4.78 23.73 10.51
N PRO A 114 -3.94 23.52 9.49
CA PRO A 114 -4.00 22.33 8.66
C PRO A 114 -3.58 21.07 9.44
N LYS A 115 -4.02 19.90 8.96
CA LYS A 115 -3.65 18.60 9.51
C LYS A 115 -3.20 17.66 8.39
N PRO A 116 -2.20 16.77 8.62
CA PRO A 116 -1.85 15.76 7.64
C PRO A 116 -3.03 14.79 7.40
N PRO A 117 -3.13 14.19 6.21
CA PRO A 117 -4.15 13.19 5.91
C PRO A 117 -4.14 12.04 6.90
N HIS A 118 -5.34 11.56 7.26
CA HIS A 118 -5.50 10.50 8.25
C HIS A 118 -4.83 9.19 7.79
N ILE A 119 -4.16 8.51 8.73
CA ILE A 119 -3.60 7.17 8.52
C ILE A 119 -4.66 6.15 8.95
N PRO A 120 -5.15 5.30 8.04
CA PRO A 120 -6.14 4.28 8.41
C PRO A 120 -5.54 3.27 9.39
N THR A 121 -6.32 2.88 10.39
CA THR A 121 -5.92 1.85 11.38
C THR A 121 -6.25 0.43 10.93
N ALA A 122 -7.17 0.28 9.99
CA ALA A 122 -7.61 -0.99 9.45
C ALA A 122 -8.03 -0.84 7.99
N VAL A 123 -7.88 -1.93 7.24
CA VAL A 123 -8.43 -2.09 5.89
C VAL A 123 -9.24 -3.37 5.86
N TRP A 124 -10.37 -3.37 5.14
CA TRP A 124 -11.29 -4.48 5.12
C TRP A 124 -11.63 -4.88 3.69
N ILE A 125 -11.64 -6.19 3.41
CA ILE A 125 -12.32 -6.74 2.22
C ILE A 125 -13.81 -6.84 2.53
N ASN A 126 -14.12 -7.41 3.70
CA ASN A 126 -15.48 -7.53 4.25
C ASN A 126 -15.46 -6.97 5.68
N PRO A 127 -15.87 -5.70 5.90
CA PRO A 127 -15.87 -5.13 7.23
C PRO A 127 -16.88 -5.86 8.13
N PRO A 128 -16.57 -6.08 9.42
CA PRO A 128 -17.56 -6.59 10.36
C PRO A 128 -18.73 -5.60 10.45
N LYS A 129 -19.95 -6.11 10.60
CA LYS A 129 -21.10 -5.26 10.92
C LYS A 129 -20.80 -4.53 12.23
N GLN A 130 -21.05 -3.22 12.27
CA GLN A 130 -20.98 -2.49 13.53
C GLN A 130 -22.02 -3.09 14.47
N THR A 131 -21.56 -3.73 15.54
CA THR A 131 -22.41 -4.02 16.70
C THR A 131 -22.80 -2.68 17.31
N GLU A 132 -24.11 -2.48 17.50
CA GLU A 132 -24.68 -1.34 18.23
C GLU A 132 -24.09 -1.20 19.65
#